data_AF-A0A0D6N4S5-F1
#
_entry.id   AF-A0A0D6N4S5-F1
#
_cell.length_a   1.000
_cell.length_b   1.000
_cell.length_c   1.000
_cell.angle_alpha   90.00
_cell.angle_beta   90.00
_cell.angle_gamma   90.00
#
_symmetry.space_group_name_H-M   'P 1'
#
loop_
_entity.id
_entity.type
_entity.pdbx_description
1 polymer ?
#
loop_
_entity_poly.entity_id
_entity_poly.type
_entity_poly.pdbx_seq_one_letter_code
_entity_poly.pdbx_strand_id
1 'polypeptide(L)'
;MGALTAHLPDARFAEGGRAIAHNAMEVQMWHALALLALGVSLSQRPTRLIAVAGCGLLLGTLLFCGGVYYTALTGHHAAHVAPTGGSLLIISWCTLAVAWALRA
;
A
#
# COMPACT_ATOMS: atom_id res chain seq x y z
N MET A 1 12.04 -0.48 -2.00
CA MET A 1 12.04 -1.79 -1.31
C MET A 1 12.51 -2.93 -2.19
N GLY A 2 12.17 -3.01 -3.50
CA GLY A 2 12.56 -4.15 -4.33
C GLY A 2 14.07 -4.43 -4.45
N ALA A 3 14.90 -3.42 -4.73
CA ALA A 3 16.35 -3.61 -4.76
C ALA A 3 16.91 -4.04 -3.39
N LEU A 4 16.39 -3.47 -2.30
CA LEU A 4 16.76 -3.88 -0.94
C LEU A 4 16.41 -5.35 -0.69
N THR A 5 15.19 -5.78 -1.00
CA THR A 5 14.75 -7.17 -0.81
C THR A 5 15.54 -8.17 -1.67
N ALA A 6 15.97 -7.78 -2.87
CA ALA A 6 16.75 -8.64 -3.76
C ALA A 6 18.22 -8.76 -3.31
N HIS A 7 18.83 -7.66 -2.87
CA HIS A 7 20.28 -7.59 -2.67
C HIS A 7 20.72 -7.59 -1.21
N LEU A 8 19.84 -7.40 -0.23
CA LEU A 8 20.23 -7.57 1.17
C LEU A 8 20.61 -9.03 1.46
N PRO A 9 21.67 -9.27 2.26
CA PRO A 9 21.99 -10.61 2.76
C PRO A 9 20.86 -11.17 3.63
N ASP A 10 20.65 -12.49 3.61
CA ASP A 10 19.62 -13.15 4.44
C ASP A 10 19.76 -12.87 5.93
N ALA A 11 21.00 -12.70 6.42
CA ALA A 11 21.30 -12.33 7.80
C ALA A 11 20.71 -10.98 8.25
N ARG A 12 20.18 -10.16 7.33
CA ARG A 12 19.50 -8.89 7.63
C ARG A 12 17.98 -9.02 7.74
N PHE A 13 17.42 -10.19 7.44
CA PHE A 13 16.00 -10.48 7.60
C PHE A 13 15.78 -11.31 8.86
N ALA A 14 14.59 -11.17 9.43
CA ALA A 14 14.10 -12.17 10.39
C ALA A 14 13.86 -13.52 9.68
N GLU A 15 13.61 -14.57 10.45
CA GLU A 15 13.27 -15.88 9.91
C GLU A 15 12.04 -15.78 8.97
N GLY A 16 12.20 -16.25 7.72
CA GLY A 16 11.18 -16.11 6.67
C GLY A 16 10.95 -14.67 6.16
N GLY A 17 11.67 -13.68 6.68
CA GLY A 17 11.45 -12.25 6.44
C GLY A 17 11.58 -11.83 4.98
N ARG A 18 12.48 -12.44 4.20
CA ARG A 18 12.63 -12.13 2.76
C ARG A 18 11.34 -12.42 1.98
N ALA A 19 10.69 -13.56 2.25
CA ALA A 19 9.42 -13.91 1.60
C ALA A 19 8.29 -12.95 2.01
N ILE A 20 8.25 -12.58 3.29
CA ILE A 20 7.30 -11.58 3.81
C ILE A 20 7.50 -10.22 3.12
N ALA A 21 8.74 -9.76 2.98
CA ALA A 21 9.08 -8.54 2.27
C ALA A 21 8.75 -8.61 0.77
N HIS A 22 8.92 -9.78 0.14
CA HIS A 22 8.54 -9.97 -1.27
C HIS A 22 7.03 -9.82 -1.47
N ASN A 23 6.22 -10.46 -0.61
CA ASN A 23 4.76 -10.32 -0.66
C ASN A 23 4.33 -8.86 -0.44
N ALA A 24 4.91 -8.17 0.54
CA ALA A 24 4.64 -6.75 0.75
C ALA A 24 5.00 -5.88 -0.47
N MET A 25 6.07 -6.23 -1.19
CA MET A 25 6.48 -5.56 -2.43
C MET A 25 5.47 -5.75 -3.55
N GLU A 26 4.97 -6.96 -3.76
CA GLU A 26 3.93 -7.23 -4.76
C GLU A 26 2.67 -6.42 -4.46
N VAL A 27 2.22 -6.43 -3.20
CA VAL A 27 1.07 -5.63 -2.76
C VAL A 27 1.33 -4.14 -2.95
N GLN A 28 2.50 -3.63 -2.58
CA GLN A 28 2.86 -2.22 -2.76
C GLN A 28 2.84 -1.82 -4.24
N MET A 29 3.34 -2.66 -5.13
CA MET A 29 3.40 -2.40 -6.56
C MET A 29 1.99 -2.25 -7.17
N TRP A 30 1.06 -3.13 -6.83
CA TRP A 30 -0.32 -3.04 -7.33
C TRP A 30 -1.00 -1.73 -6.91
N HIS A 31 -0.81 -1.31 -5.65
CA HIS A 31 -1.36 -0.05 -5.17
C HIS A 31 -0.64 1.17 -5.76
N ALA A 32 0.67 1.10 -6.02
CA ALA A 32 1.40 2.16 -6.71
C ALA A 32 0.88 2.37 -8.14
N LEU A 33 0.61 1.28 -8.87
CA LEU A 33 -0.01 1.36 -10.21
C LEU A 33 -1.41 1.98 -10.14
N ALA A 34 -2.22 1.59 -9.16
CA ALA A 34 -3.53 2.21 -8.92
C ALA A 34 -3.42 3.72 -8.63
N LEU A 35 -2.47 4.14 -7.79
CA LEU A 35 -2.21 5.56 -7.50
C LEU A 35 -1.78 6.35 -8.73
N LEU A 36 -0.92 5.78 -9.59
CA LEU A 36 -0.53 6.41 -10.85
C LEU A 36 -1.73 6.62 -11.77
N ALA A 37 -2.57 5.58 -11.93
CA ALA A 37 -3.80 5.69 -12.72
C ALA A 37 -4.77 6.74 -12.15
N LEU A 38 -4.89 6.83 -10.82
CA LEU A 38 -5.69 7.85 -10.15
C LEU A 38 -5.15 9.26 -10.36
N GLY A 39 -3.83 9.45 -10.29
CA GLY A 39 -3.19 10.74 -10.56
C GLY A 39 -3.50 11.26 -11.97
N VAL A 40 -3.44 10.39 -12.98
CA VAL A 40 -3.82 10.72 -14.36
C VAL A 40 -5.31 11.01 -14.48
N SER A 41 -6.18 10.26 -13.80
CA SER A 41 -7.62 10.52 -13.82
C SER A 41 -7.99 11.88 -13.20
N LEU A 42 -7.31 12.26 -12.11
CA LEU A 42 -7.50 13.54 -11.44
C LEU A 42 -7.07 14.73 -12.29
N SER A 43 -6.05 14.57 -13.16
CA SER A 43 -5.61 15.66 -14.04
C SER A 43 -6.63 16.00 -15.12
N GLN A 44 -7.47 15.03 -15.51
CA GLN A 44 -8.52 15.26 -16.52
C GLN A 44 -9.83 15.77 -15.92
N ARG A 45 -10.26 15.22 -14.77
CA ARG A 45 -11.51 15.61 -14.11
C ARG A 45 -11.34 15.58 -12.58
N PRO A 46 -10.89 16.68 -11.97
CA PRO A 46 -10.63 16.71 -10.54
C PRO A 46 -11.94 16.59 -9.76
N THR A 47 -11.98 15.65 -8.82
CA THR A 47 -13.11 15.42 -7.92
C THR A 47 -12.58 15.20 -6.51
N ARG A 48 -13.18 15.89 -5.52
CA ARG A 48 -12.73 15.80 -4.12
C ARG A 48 -12.78 14.36 -3.59
N LEU A 49 -13.79 13.58 -3.96
CA LEU A 49 -13.93 12.18 -3.59
C LEU A 49 -12.77 11.32 -4.10
N ILE A 50 -12.38 11.45 -5.37
CA ILE A 50 -11.24 10.71 -5.95
C ILE A 50 -9.93 11.15 -5.28
N ALA A 51 -9.76 12.44 -4.97
CA ALA A 51 -8.58 12.94 -4.26
C ALA A 51 -8.47 12.35 -2.84
N VAL A 52 -9.56 12.35 -2.08
CA VAL A 52 -9.61 11.76 -0.73
C VAL A 52 -9.33 10.26 -0.79
N ALA A 53 -9.94 9.54 -1.74
CA ALA A 53 -9.68 8.11 -1.95
C ALA A 53 -8.20 7.85 -2.31
N GLY A 54 -7.60 8.68 -3.16
CA GLY A 54 -6.17 8.58 -3.52
C GLY A 54 -5.25 8.82 -2.33
N CYS A 55 -5.52 9.83 -1.50
CA CYS A 55 -4.76 10.08 -0.26
C CYS A 55 -4.88 8.92 0.73
N GLY A 56 -6.10 8.38 0.90
CA GLY A 56 -6.34 7.20 1.74
C GLY A 56 -5.61 5.97 1.22
N LEU A 57 -5.62 5.75 -0.10
CA LEU A 57 -4.91 4.64 -0.74
C LEU A 57 -3.41 4.74 -0.50
N LEU A 58 -2.83 5.94 -0.68
CA LEU A 58 -1.41 6.21 -0.42
C LEU A 58 -1.04 5.94 1.04
N LEU A 59 -1.76 6.54 1.99
CA LEU A 59 -1.50 6.36 3.41
C LEU A 59 -1.71 4.90 3.85
N GLY A 60 -2.75 4.25 3.34
CA GLY A 60 -3.04 2.84 3.60
C GLY A 60 -1.94 1.92 3.11
N THR A 61 -1.43 2.15 1.90
CA THR A 61 -0.30 1.38 1.34
C THR A 61 0.96 1.57 2.19
N LEU A 62 1.28 2.79 2.61
CA LEU A 62 2.45 3.07 3.44
C LEU A 62 2.36 2.38 4.81
N LEU A 63 1.21 2.47 5.48
CA LEU A 63 1.01 1.81 6.77
C LEU A 63 1.02 0.29 6.65
N PHE A 64 0.29 -0.26 5.68
CA PHE A 64 0.21 -1.71 5.47
C PHE A 64 1.58 -2.29 5.09
N CYS A 65 2.17 -1.82 3.99
CA CYS A 65 3.43 -2.37 3.49
C CYS A 65 4.58 -2.02 4.45
N GLY A 66 4.61 -0.82 5.01
CA GLY A 66 5.61 -0.41 6.01
C GLY A 66 5.59 -1.29 7.25
N GLY A 67 4.41 -1.61 7.79
CA GLY A 67 4.27 -2.54 8.92
C GLY A 67 4.73 -3.96 8.60
N VAL A 68 4.45 -4.45 7.40
CA VAL A 68 4.90 -5.78 6.96
C VAL A 68 6.43 -5.80 6.71
N TYR A 69 6.99 -4.75 6.11
CA TYR A 69 8.45 -4.61 5.96
C TYR A 69 9.17 -4.53 7.30
N TYR A 70 8.59 -3.81 8.27
CA TYR A 70 9.12 -3.76 9.63
C TYR A 70 9.17 -5.16 10.25
N THR A 71 8.10 -5.93 10.11
CA THR A 71 8.04 -7.32 10.57
C THR A 71 9.09 -8.18 9.85
N ALA A 72 9.25 -8.04 8.54
CA ALA A 72 10.22 -8.79 7.75
C ALA A 72 11.68 -8.54 8.17
N LEU A 73 12.01 -7.31 8.57
CA LEU A 73 13.38 -6.93 8.94
C LEU A 73 13.69 -7.18 10.42
N THR A 74 12.72 -6.98 11.31
CA THR A 74 12.95 -7.01 12.76
C THR A 74 12.45 -8.28 13.44
N GLY A 75 11.56 -9.04 12.79
CA GLY A 75 10.84 -10.17 13.38
C GLY A 75 9.74 -9.76 14.35
N HIS A 76 9.64 -8.47 14.69
CA HIS A 76 8.62 -7.94 15.58
C HIS A 76 7.41 -7.48 14.79
N HIS A 77 6.23 -7.94 15.22
CA HIS A 77 4.98 -7.51 14.63
C HIS A 77 4.63 -6.12 15.18
N ALA A 78 4.63 -5.11 14.32
CA ALA A 78 4.05 -3.81 14.64
C ALA A 78 2.53 -3.95 14.73
N ALA A 79 2.06 -4.39 15.91
CA ALA A 79 0.66 -4.67 16.16
C ALA A 79 -0.20 -3.48 15.73
N HIS A 80 -1.31 -3.78 15.06
CA HIS A 80 -2.29 -2.82 14.53
C HIS A 80 -1.84 -1.96 13.35
N VAL A 81 -0.56 -1.73 13.08
CA VAL A 81 -0.12 -0.88 11.95
C VAL A 81 -0.59 -1.44 10.60
N ALA A 82 -0.30 -2.72 10.34
CA ALA A 82 -0.75 -3.37 9.11
C ALA A 82 -2.29 -3.50 9.04
N PRO A 83 -3.01 -3.96 10.08
CA PRO A 83 -4.48 -3.94 10.09
C PRO A 83 -5.10 -2.57 9.81
N THR A 84 -4.61 -1.51 10.45
CA THR A 84 -5.09 -0.13 10.23
C THR A 84 -4.85 0.33 8.80
N GLY A 85 -3.67 0.04 8.25
CA GLY A 85 -3.37 0.31 6.84
C GLY A 85 -4.32 -0.45 5.90
N GLY A 86 -4.57 -1.73 6.17
CA GLY A 86 -5.51 -2.56 5.41
C GLY A 86 -6.94 -2.03 5.45
N SER A 87 -7.43 -1.62 6.62
CA SER A 87 -8.77 -1.00 6.75
C SER A 87 -8.87 0.29 5.94
N LEU A 88 -7.81 1.13 5.96
CA LEU A 88 -7.77 2.36 5.19
C LEU A 88 -7.77 2.07 3.67
N LEU A 89 -7.06 1.03 3.23
CA LEU A 89 -7.09 0.58 1.84
C LEU A 89 -8.50 0.16 1.42
N ILE A 90 -9.20 -0.63 2.23
CA ILE A 90 -10.59 -1.06 1.95
C ILE A 90 -11.51 0.16 1.81
N ILE A 91 -11.48 1.08 2.78
CA ILE A 91 -12.30 2.30 2.76
C ILE A 91 -11.99 3.15 1.52
N SER A 92 -10.73 3.25 1.15
CA SER A 92 -10.28 4.01 -0.02
C SER A 92 -10.80 3.41 -1.33
N TRP A 93 -10.74 2.09 -1.48
CA TRP A 93 -11.31 1.38 -2.63
C TRP A 93 -12.83 1.52 -2.71
N CYS A 94 -13.55 1.40 -1.60
CA CYS A 94 -15.00 1.63 -1.56
C CYS A 94 -15.34 3.07 -1.95
N THR A 95 -14.61 4.06 -1.41
CA THR A 95 -14.80 5.48 -1.73
C THR A 95 -14.55 5.75 -3.21
N LEU A 96 -13.53 5.11 -3.79
CA LEU A 96 -13.22 5.23 -5.21
C LEU A 96 -14.32 4.64 -6.09
N ALA A 97 -14.84 3.45 -5.74
CA ALA A 97 -15.95 2.82 -6.45
C ALA A 97 -17.20 3.71 -6.43
N VAL A 98 -17.54 4.30 -5.28
CA VAL A 98 -18.65 5.26 -5.16
C VAL A 98 -18.39 6.51 -6.01
N ALA A 99 -17.17 7.05 -5.96
CA ALA A 99 -16.81 8.24 -6.73
C ALA A 99 -16.96 8.03 -8.24
N TRP A 100 -16.63 6.83 -8.74
CA TRP A 100 -16.83 6.47 -10.14
C TRP A 100 -18.28 6.18 -10.48
N ALA A 101 -19.04 5.52 -9.60
CA ALA A 101 -20.47 5.28 -9.81
C ALA A 101 -21.26 6.59 -9.89
N LEU A 102 -20.91 7.61 -9.10
CA LEU A 102 -21.51 8.95 -9.17
C LEU A 102 -21.08 9.76 -10.40
N ARG A 103 -20.07 9.29 -11.14
CA ARG A 103 -19.53 9.93 -12.35
C ARG A 103 -20.03 9.27 -13.64
N ALA A 104 -20.55 8.04 -13.57
CA ALA A 104 -21.19 7.33 -14.67
C ALA A 104 -22.60 7.87 -14.94
#